data_AF-A0A349HM10-F1
#
_entry.id   AF-A0A349HM10-F1
#
_cell.length_a   1.000
_cell.length_b   1.000
_cell.length_c   1.000
_cell.angle_alpha   90.00
_cell.angle_beta   90.00
_cell.angle_gamma   90.00
#
_symmetry.space_group_name_H-M   'P 1'
#
loop_
_entity.id
_entity.type
_entity.pdbx_description
1 polymer ?
#
loop_
_entity_poly.entity_id
_entity_poly.type
_entity_poly.pdbx_seq_one_letter_code
_entity_poly.pdbx_strand_id
1 'polypeptide(L)'
;MNRLISALIITFCLASLTACGPENDADNAKQVTGSSTGQKIDDSNPVYGGRFTEPYLAEPMSLISTLSTDAASHAAASKIFVSPLKYNKDIELVPYAAESFEV
;
A
#
# COMPACT_ATOMS: atom_id res chain seq x y z
N MET A 1 -32.35 44.44 -11.28
CA MET A 1 -32.87 43.20 -10.63
C MET A 1 -32.09 41.95 -11.02
N ASN A 2 -31.73 41.73 -12.29
CA ASN A 2 -31.04 40.51 -12.73
C ASN A 2 -29.65 40.27 -12.12
N ARG A 3 -28.88 41.33 -11.80
CA ARG A 3 -27.57 41.19 -11.15
C ARG A 3 -27.64 40.78 -9.67
N LEU A 4 -28.70 41.22 -8.98
CA LEU A 4 -28.99 40.82 -7.60
C LEU A 4 -29.46 39.36 -7.53
N ILE A 5 -30.24 38.93 -8.52
CA ILE A 5 -30.70 37.54 -8.64
C ILE A 5 -29.51 36.60 -8.94
N SER A 6 -28.60 36.97 -9.85
CA SER A 6 -27.39 36.17 -10.10
C SER A 6 -26.47 36.08 -8.87
N ALA A 7 -26.29 37.17 -8.12
CA ALA A 7 -25.49 37.15 -6.91
C ALA A 7 -26.09 36.19 -5.86
N LEU A 8 -27.42 36.21 -5.68
CA LEU A 8 -28.11 35.35 -4.73
C LEU A 8 -28.03 33.87 -5.10
N ILE A 9 -28.10 33.53 -6.39
CA ILE A 9 -27.93 32.15 -6.88
C ILE A 9 -26.50 31.64 -6.64
N ILE A 10 -25.48 32.47 -6.89
CA ILE A 10 -24.08 32.07 -6.70
C ILE A 10 -23.77 31.84 -5.21
N THR A 11 -24.27 32.71 -4.32
CA THR A 11 -24.10 32.56 -2.87
C THR A 11 -24.81 31.30 -2.34
N PHE A 12 -25.99 30.97 -2.87
CA PHE A 12 -26.70 29.74 -2.52
C PHE A 12 -25.97 28.48 -3.01
N CYS A 13 -25.43 28.50 -4.22
CA CYS A 13 -24.60 27.39 -4.74
C CYS A 13 -23.34 27.17 -3.90
N LEU A 14 -22.63 28.24 -3.49
CA LEU A 14 -21.43 28.11 -2.66
C LEU A 14 -21.74 27.57 -1.25
N ALA A 15 -22.89 27.92 -0.67
CA ALA A 15 -23.33 27.39 0.63
C ALA A 15 -23.71 25.90 0.57
N SER A 16 -24.11 25.40 -0.60
CA SER A 16 -24.48 23.98 -0.78
C SER A 16 -23.27 23.05 -0.88
N LEU A 17 -22.06 23.58 -1.16
CA LEU A 17 -20.84 22.76 -1.24
C LEU A 17 -20.33 22.31 0.13
N THR A 18 -20.70 22.96 1.24
CA THR A 18 -20.25 22.59 2.59
C THR A 18 -21.03 21.42 3.20
N ALA A 19 -22.02 20.87 2.49
CA ALA A 19 -22.81 19.72 2.95
C ALA A 19 -22.15 18.36 2.65
N CYS A 20 -21.00 18.33 1.97
CA CYS A 20 -20.18 17.13 1.79
C CYS A 20 -19.07 17.09 2.85
N GLY A 21 -19.46 17.08 4.12
CA GLY A 21 -18.58 16.76 5.25
C GLY A 21 -18.98 15.38 5.78
N PRO A 22 -18.03 14.53 6.23
CA PRO A 22 -18.35 13.17 6.65
C PRO A 22 -19.33 13.22 7.82
N GLU A 23 -20.51 12.66 7.56
CA GLU A 23 -21.58 12.42 8.51
C GLU A 23 -21.07 11.36 9.51
N ASN A 24 -20.78 11.81 10.73
CA ASN A 24 -20.55 10.91 11.85
C ASN A 24 -21.91 10.45 12.35
N ASP A 25 -22.49 9.43 11.71
CA ASP A 25 -23.52 8.60 12.31
C ASP A 25 -23.22 7.13 12.07
N ALA A 26 -23.36 6.39 13.16
CA ALA A 26 -23.02 5.00 13.28
C ALA A 26 -23.97 4.10 12.47
N ASP A 27 -23.42 2.91 12.19
CA ASP A 27 -24.08 1.65 11.80
C ASP A 27 -24.14 1.26 10.31
N ASN A 28 -23.47 0.12 10.07
CA ASN A 28 -23.55 -0.85 8.98
C ASN A 28 -22.61 -0.72 7.75
N ALA A 29 -21.38 -1.20 8.00
CA ALA A 29 -20.79 -2.34 7.28
C ALA A 29 -20.50 -2.21 5.77
N LYS A 30 -19.34 -1.61 5.45
CA LYS A 30 -18.25 -2.36 4.80
C LYS A 30 -16.91 -1.68 5.11
N GLN A 31 -16.48 -1.84 6.36
CA GLN A 31 -15.13 -1.49 6.79
C GLN A 31 -14.15 -2.38 6.03
N VAL A 32 -13.37 -1.78 5.12
CA VAL A 32 -12.10 -2.37 4.72
C VAL A 32 -11.21 -2.25 5.95
N THR A 33 -11.23 -3.29 6.78
CA THR A 33 -10.42 -3.40 8.00
C THR A 33 -8.96 -3.61 7.58
N GLY A 34 -8.27 -2.50 7.36
CA GLY A 34 -6.82 -2.42 7.16
C GLY A 34 -6.23 -1.23 7.90
N SER A 35 -6.80 -0.86 9.05
CA SER A 35 -6.18 0.11 9.96
C SER A 35 -5.30 -0.64 10.95
N SER A 36 -4.04 -0.84 10.60
CA SER A 36 -3.02 -1.19 11.58
C SER A 36 -2.69 0.08 12.36
N THR A 37 -3.41 0.33 13.46
CA THR A 37 -2.93 1.27 14.49
C THR A 37 -1.55 0.77 14.91
N GLY A 38 -0.51 1.51 14.56
CA GLY A 38 0.88 1.16 14.89
C GLY A 38 1.07 1.17 16.39
N GLN A 39 0.79 0.05 17.05
CA GLN A 39 1.20 -0.15 18.43
C GLN A 39 2.73 -0.10 18.48
N LYS A 40 3.24 0.79 19.34
CA LYS A 40 4.66 0.90 19.62
C LYS A 40 5.09 -0.43 20.27
N ILE A 41 5.85 -1.21 19.52
CA ILE A 41 6.37 -2.50 19.96
C ILE A 41 7.59 -2.21 20.84
N ASP A 42 7.40 -2.09 22.16
CA ASP A 42 8.50 -1.85 23.11
C ASP A 42 9.22 -3.13 23.54
N ASP A 43 8.73 -4.33 23.16
CA ASP A 43 9.46 -5.60 23.22
C ASP A 43 8.59 -6.71 22.58
N SER A 44 8.71 -6.97 21.27
CA SER A 44 7.99 -8.11 20.67
C SER A 44 8.87 -9.35 20.66
N ASN A 45 8.47 -10.32 21.46
CA ASN A 45 8.76 -11.71 21.11
C ASN A 45 8.12 -12.00 19.73
N PRO A 46 8.85 -12.64 18.80
CA PRO A 46 8.32 -12.94 17.48
C PRO A 46 7.10 -13.86 17.61
N VAL A 47 5.98 -13.43 17.06
CA VAL A 47 4.74 -14.22 17.00
C VAL A 47 4.71 -14.96 15.66
N TYR A 48 4.46 -16.27 15.71
CA TYR A 48 4.37 -17.10 14.50
C TYR A 48 2.93 -17.16 13.97
N GLY A 49 2.79 -17.14 12.65
CA GLY A 49 1.50 -17.19 11.97
C GLY A 49 0.86 -15.81 11.75
N GLY A 50 -0.35 -15.82 11.18
CA GLY A 50 -1.07 -14.60 10.78
C GLY A 50 -1.11 -14.38 9.27
N ARG A 51 -1.64 -13.23 8.85
CA ARG A 51 -1.73 -12.83 7.44
C ARG A 51 -1.10 -11.47 7.26
N PHE A 52 -0.15 -11.38 6.32
CA PHE A 52 0.43 -10.13 5.86
C PHE A 52 -0.19 -9.76 4.51
N THR A 53 -0.84 -8.60 4.44
CA THR A 53 -1.43 -8.07 3.20
C THR A 53 -0.58 -6.89 2.74
N GLU A 54 0.06 -7.03 1.58
CA GLU A 54 0.95 -6.02 1.00
C GLU A 54 0.26 -5.34 -0.19
N PRO A 55 0.19 -4.01 -0.26
CA PRO A 55 -0.34 -3.31 -1.43
C PRO A 55 0.69 -3.33 -2.58
N TYR A 56 0.21 -3.50 -3.81
CA TYR A 56 1.01 -3.44 -5.03
C TYR A 56 0.53 -2.29 -5.92
N LEU A 57 1.47 -1.57 -6.53
CA LEU A 57 1.14 -0.42 -7.40
C LEU A 57 0.55 -0.84 -8.75
N ALA A 58 0.96 -2.00 -9.27
CA ALA A 58 0.51 -2.56 -10.53
C ALA A 58 0.35 -4.08 -10.42
N GLU A 59 -0.40 -4.66 -11.34
CA GLU A 59 -0.56 -6.11 -11.43
C GLU A 59 0.71 -6.76 -12.02
N PRO A 60 1.22 -7.86 -11.43
CA PRO A 60 2.31 -8.65 -12.01
C PRO A 60 1.94 -9.22 -13.39
N MET A 61 2.75 -8.92 -14.41
CA MET A 61 2.54 -9.40 -15.78
C MET A 61 3.18 -10.76 -16.05
N SER A 62 4.22 -11.14 -15.29
CA SER A 62 4.93 -12.40 -15.47
C SER A 62 5.51 -12.92 -14.15
N LEU A 63 5.34 -14.20 -13.88
CA LEU A 63 5.92 -14.86 -12.70
C LEU A 63 7.25 -15.56 -12.99
N ILE A 64 7.68 -15.61 -14.26
CA ILE A 64 8.99 -16.16 -14.61
C ILE A 64 10.01 -15.03 -14.44
N SER A 65 10.79 -15.08 -13.35
CA SER A 65 11.69 -13.98 -12.96
C SER A 65 12.63 -13.55 -14.09
N THR A 66 13.16 -14.50 -14.87
CA THR A 66 14.08 -14.21 -15.99
C THR A 66 13.42 -13.59 -17.21
N LEU A 67 12.08 -13.65 -17.33
CA LEU A 67 11.30 -13.03 -18.41
C LEU A 67 10.58 -11.75 -17.96
N SER A 68 10.62 -11.43 -16.67
CA SER A 68 9.99 -10.24 -16.12
C SER A 68 10.88 -9.00 -16.32
N THR A 69 10.26 -7.85 -16.60
CA THR A 69 10.94 -6.55 -16.74
C THR A 69 10.33 -5.44 -15.89
N ASP A 70 9.22 -5.71 -15.20
CA ASP A 70 8.52 -4.77 -14.35
C ASP A 70 8.74 -5.06 -12.86
N ALA A 71 8.54 -4.03 -12.02
CA ALA A 71 8.79 -4.12 -10.59
C ALA A 71 7.74 -4.96 -9.83
N ALA A 72 6.48 -4.97 -10.26
CA ALA A 72 5.41 -5.70 -9.58
C ALA A 72 5.63 -7.22 -9.68
N SER A 73 5.99 -7.67 -10.87
CA SER A 73 6.39 -9.05 -11.15
C SER A 73 7.62 -9.47 -10.34
N HIS A 74 8.67 -8.64 -10.27
CA HIS A 74 9.85 -8.95 -9.46
C HIS A 74 9.53 -9.00 -7.96
N ALA A 75 8.67 -8.10 -7.46
CA ALA A 75 8.25 -8.09 -6.06
C ALA A 75 7.47 -9.36 -5.68
N ALA A 76 6.60 -9.86 -6.55
CA ALA A 76 5.91 -11.14 -6.36
C ALA A 76 6.86 -12.34 -6.51
N ALA A 77 7.66 -12.39 -7.58
CA ALA A 77 8.57 -13.49 -7.87
C ALA A 77 9.63 -13.68 -6.77
N SER A 78 10.11 -12.60 -6.15
CA SER A 78 11.09 -12.65 -5.05
C SER A 78 10.57 -13.30 -3.77
N LYS A 79 9.25 -13.49 -3.63
CA LYS A 79 8.63 -14.23 -2.52
C LYS A 79 8.59 -15.75 -2.78
N ILE A 80 8.79 -16.17 -4.03
CA ILE A 80 8.64 -17.56 -4.47
C ILE A 80 10.00 -18.18 -4.81
N PHE A 81 10.86 -17.43 -5.50
CA PHE A 81 12.15 -17.91 -5.97
C PHE A 81 13.29 -17.41 -5.09
N VAL A 82 14.33 -18.24 -4.98
CA VAL A 82 15.54 -17.96 -4.22
C VAL A 82 16.72 -17.94 -5.18
N SER A 83 17.46 -16.85 -5.19
CA SER A 83 18.70 -16.68 -5.95
C SER A 83 19.93 -17.12 -5.13
N PRO A 84 21.09 -17.35 -5.76
CA PRO A 84 22.33 -17.65 -5.03
C PRO A 84 22.73 -16.52 -4.06
N LEU A 85 22.61 -15.27 -4.50
CA LEU A 85 22.95 -14.06 -3.75
C LEU A 85 21.75 -13.11 -3.67
N LYS A 86 21.76 -12.20 -2.71
CA LYS A 86 20.76 -11.12 -2.59
C LYS A 86 21.41 -9.82 -2.09
N TYR A 87 20.65 -8.74 -2.14
CA TYR A 87 21.01 -7.50 -1.46
C TYR A 87 20.43 -7.47 -0.04
N ASN A 88 21.24 -7.04 0.93
CA ASN A 88 20.74 -6.68 2.26
C ASN A 88 20.11 -5.26 2.25
N LYS A 89 19.66 -4.77 3.41
CA LYS A 89 19.03 -3.44 3.52
C LYS A 89 19.97 -2.28 3.22
N ASP A 90 21.27 -2.51 3.35
CA ASP A 90 22.35 -1.55 3.09
C ASP A 90 22.88 -1.65 1.64
N ILE A 91 22.20 -2.45 0.78
CA ILE A 91 22.52 -2.65 -0.64
C ILE A 91 23.87 -3.37 -0.83
N GLU A 92 24.26 -4.21 0.11
CA GLU A 92 25.45 -5.04 0.01
C GLU A 92 25.09 -6.45 -0.51
N LEU A 93 25.94 -7.00 -1.37
CA LEU A 93 25.81 -8.37 -1.85
C LEU A 93 26.14 -9.35 -0.73
N VAL A 94 25.18 -10.21 -0.41
CA VAL A 94 25.31 -11.25 0.62
C VAL A 94 24.84 -12.61 0.09
N PRO A 95 25.37 -13.73 0.63
CA PRO A 95 24.86 -15.05 0.30
C PRO A 95 23.37 -15.18 0.62
N TYR A 96 22.62 -15.91 -0.22
CA TYR A 96 21.22 -16.24 0.02
C TYR A 96 20.97 -17.75 0.00
N ALA A 97 21.00 -18.38 -1.17
CA ALA A 97 21.04 -19.84 -1.28
C ALA A 97 22.48 -20.40 -1.34
N ALA A 98 23.44 -19.58 -1.81
CA ALA A 98 24.83 -19.96 -1.81
C ALA A 98 25.39 -19.95 -0.38
N GLU A 99 26.32 -20.87 -0.08
CA GLU A 99 27.03 -20.91 1.20
C GLU A 99 28.07 -19.79 1.32
N SER A 100 28.76 -19.49 0.22
CA SER A 100 29.78 -18.44 0.13
C SER A 100 29.91 -17.94 -1.32
N PHE A 101 30.60 -16.82 -1.50
CA PHE A 101 30.99 -16.31 -2.82
C PHE A 101 32.33 -15.56 -2.73
N GLU A 102 33.01 -15.46 -3.87
CA GLU A 102 34.25 -14.70 -4.06
C GLU A 102 34.06 -13.79 -5.30
N VAL A 103 34.77 -12.66 -5.33
CA VAL A 103 34.70 -11.65 -6.39
C VAL A 103 35.98 -11.67 -7.22
#